data_AF-A0ABD5SXP7-F1
#
_entry.id   AF-A0ABD5SXP7-F1
#
_cell.length_a   1.000
_cell.length_b   1.000
_cell.length_c   1.000
_cell.angle_alpha   90.00
_cell.angle_beta   90.00
_cell.angle_gamma   90.00
#
_symmetry.space_group_name_H-M   'P 1'
#
loop_
_entity.id
_entity.type
_entity.pdbx_description
1 polymer ?
#
loop_
_entity_poly.entity_id
_entity_poly.type
_entity_poly.pdbx_seq_one_letter_code
_entity_poly.pdbx_strand_id
1 'polypeptide(L)' 'MRSPAANAELALLLEVAGTPKPGNVDRHRDLAELRFEHFLAGAVGAREGLELAANGA' A
#
# COMPACT_ATOMS: atom_id res chain seq x y z
N MET A 1 8.08 13.50 -15.02
CA MET A 1 7.06 12.45 -14.74
C MET A 1 7.55 11.62 -13.56
N ARG A 2 6.64 11.08 -12.73
CA ARG A 2 7.00 10.19 -11.61
C ARG A 2 7.52 8.84 -12.13
N SER A 3 8.38 8.16 -11.37
CA SER A 3 8.84 6.80 -11.70
C SER A 3 7.72 5.76 -11.54
N PRO A 4 7.81 4.58 -12.17
CA PRO A 4 6.85 3.49 -11.95
C PRO A 4 6.69 3.14 -10.46
N ALA A 5 7.80 3.03 -9.72
CA ALA A 5 7.78 2.76 -8.28
C ALA A 5 7.06 3.86 -7.48
N ALA A 6 7.27 5.14 -7.83
CA ALA A 6 6.56 6.25 -7.19
C ALA A 6 5.06 6.27 -7.50
N ASN A 7 4.67 5.87 -8.71
CA ASN A 7 3.25 5.73 -9.05
C ASN A 7 2.61 4.55 -8.33
N ALA A 8 3.33 3.43 -8.18
CA ALA A 8 2.86 2.26 -7.44
C ALA A 8 2.69 2.54 -5.95
N GLU A 9 3.66 3.20 -5.31
CA GLU A 9 3.54 3.66 -3.92
C GLU A 9 2.32 4.57 -3.73
N LEU A 10 2.15 5.56 -4.60
CA LEU A 10 0.98 6.45 -4.58
C LEU A 10 -0.34 5.67 -4.75
N ALA A 11 -0.38 4.67 -5.63
CA ALA A 11 -1.56 3.84 -5.82
C ALA A 11 -1.90 3.04 -4.54
N LEU A 12 -0.90 2.48 -3.86
CA LEU A 12 -1.10 1.78 -2.59
C LEU A 12 -1.64 2.73 -1.50
N LEU A 13 -1.08 3.94 -1.38
CA LEU A 13 -1.54 4.95 -0.42
C LEU A 13 -3.00 5.38 -0.67
N LEU A 14 -3.36 5.58 -1.94
CA LEU A 14 -4.73 5.94 -2.32
C LEU A 14 -5.72 4.79 -2.06
N GLU A 15 -5.30 3.54 -2.30
CA GLU A 15 -6.12 2.37 -2.05
C GLU A 15 -6.52 2.25 -0.56
N VAL A 16 -5.54 2.42 0.34
CA VAL A 16 -5.76 2.23 1.79
C VAL A 16 -6.50 3.41 2.42
N ALA A 17 -6.41 4.60 1.82
CA ALA A 17 -7.10 5.82 2.28
C ALA A 17 -8.59 5.86 1.90
N GLY A 18 -9.03 5.01 0.97
CA GLY A 18 -10.43 4.90 0.56
C GLY A 18 -11.30 4.06 1.48
N THR A 19 -12.59 3.94 1.14
CA THR A 19 -13.50 2.99 1.78
C THR A 19 -13.03 1.56 1.49
N PRO A 20 -12.95 0.68 2.50
CA PRO A 20 -12.59 -0.72 2.31
C PRO A 20 -13.47 -1.38 1.24
N LYS A 21 -12.81 -1.99 0.26
CA LYS A 21 -13.49 -2.71 -0.84
C LYS A 21 -13.77 -4.15 -0.42
N PRO A 22 -14.86 -4.77 -0.91
CA PRO A 22 -15.11 -6.18 -0.68
C PRO A 22 -13.88 -7.03 -1.07
N GLY A 23 -13.39 -7.85 -0.15
CA GLY A 23 -12.22 -8.71 -0.33
C GLY A 23 -10.89 -8.13 0.16
N ASN A 24 -10.81 -6.82 0.45
CA ASN A 24 -9.65 -6.25 1.12
C ASN A 24 -9.71 -6.50 2.63
N VAL A 25 -8.55 -6.60 3.27
CA VAL A 25 -8.44 -6.64 4.73
C VAL A 25 -8.96 -5.33 5.32
N ASP A 26 -9.93 -5.43 6.21
CA ASP A 26 -10.60 -4.33 6.87
C ASP A 26 -10.16 -4.25 8.34
N ARG A 27 -9.57 -3.10 8.72
CA ARG A 27 -9.07 -2.83 10.08
C ARG A 27 -10.15 -2.81 11.18
N HIS A 28 -11.42 -2.69 10.81
CA HIS A 28 -12.54 -2.69 11.75
C HIS A 28 -13.22 -4.06 11.85
N ARG A 29 -12.94 -4.99 10.93
CA ARG A 29 -13.60 -6.30 10.84
C ARG A 29 -12.68 -7.49 11.03
N ASP A 30 -11.50 -7.47 10.39
CA ASP A 30 -10.73 -8.70 10.20
C ASP A 30 -9.67 -8.92 11.29
N LEU A 31 -9.06 -7.84 11.79
CA LEU A 31 -7.99 -7.89 12.78
C LEU A 31 -8.12 -6.71 13.75
N ALA A 32 -8.43 -7.00 15.03
CA ALA A 32 -8.72 -5.99 16.05
C ALA A 32 -7.56 -5.01 16.33
N GLU A 33 -6.32 -5.47 16.17
CA GLU A 33 -5.10 -4.67 16.39
C GLU A 33 -4.61 -3.96 15.12
N LEU A 34 -5.28 -4.18 13.98
CA LEU A 34 -4.86 -3.58 12.72
C LEU A 34 -5.24 -2.10 12.70
N ARG A 35 -4.27 -1.26 12.34
CA ARG A 35 -4.45 0.18 12.29
C ARG A 35 -4.21 0.71 10.89
N PHE A 36 -4.82 1.85 10.58
CA PHE A 36 -4.61 2.54 9.31
C PHE A 36 -3.13 2.85 9.06
N GLU A 37 -2.39 3.22 10.10
CA GLU A 37 -0.97 3.56 10.00
C GLU A 37 -0.10 2.37 9.60
N HIS A 38 -0.50 1.13 9.92
CA HIS A 38 0.22 -0.06 9.46
C HIS A 38 0.19 -0.18 7.93
N PHE A 39 -0.93 0.20 7.30
CA PHE A 39 -1.06 0.22 5.85
C PHE A 39 -0.22 1.34 5.21
N LEU A 40 -0.20 2.53 5.82
CA LEU A 40 0.64 3.63 5.36
C LEU A 40 2.12 3.26 5.43
N ALA A 41 2.55 2.70 6.57
CA ALA A 41 3.93 2.24 6.75
C ALA A 41 4.29 1.13 5.76
N GLY A 42 3.38 0.19 5.51
CA GLY A 42 3.57 -0.85 4.49
C GLY A 42 3.69 -0.29 3.07
N ALA A 43 2.85 0.66 2.69
CA ALA A 43 2.88 1.28 1.37
C ALA A 43 4.19 2.04 1.10
N VAL A 44 4.64 2.85 2.07
CA VAL A 44 5.93 3.57 1.99
C VAL A 44 7.11 2.58 2.05
N GLY A 45 7.04 1.60 2.94
CA GLY A 45 8.09 0.58 3.09
C GLY A 45 8.27 -0.33 1.88
N ALA A 46 7.23 -0.51 1.06
CA ALA A 46 7.31 -1.26 -0.18
C ALA A 46 8.15 -0.58 -1.28
N ARG A 47 8.51 0.70 -1.12
CA ARG A 47 9.13 1.50 -2.17
C ARG A 47 10.42 0.89 -2.73
N GLU A 48 11.32 0.42 -1.87
CA GLU A 48 12.58 -0.22 -2.32
C GLU A 48 12.29 -1.48 -3.15
N GLY A 49 11.38 -2.34 -2.70
CA GLY A 49 10.96 -3.52 -3.45
C GLY A 49 10.30 -3.17 -4.79
N LEU A 50 9.51 -2.10 -4.83
CA LEU A 50 8.91 -1.60 -6.07
C LEU A 50 9.96 -1.06 -7.05
N GLU A 51 11.05 -0.46 -6.55
CA GLU A 51 12.18 -0.03 -7.38
C GLU A 51 12.94 -1.23 -7.94
N LEU A 52 13.18 -2.27 -7.14
CA LEU A 52 13.77 -3.53 -7.61
C LEU A 52 12.90 -4.20 -8.68
N ALA A 53 11.59 -4.31 -8.44
CA ALA A 53 10.64 -4.90 -9.39
C ALA A 53 10.57 -4.10 -10.70
N ALA A 54 10.62 -2.77 -10.64
CA ALA A 54 10.68 -1.93 -11.83
C ALA A 54 11.93 -2.16 -12.69
N ASN A 55 13.01 -2.68 -12.08
CA ASN A 55 14.25 -3.04 -12.74
C ASN A 55 14.32 -4.52 -13.16
N GLY A 56 13.23 -5.29 -13.00
CA GLY A 56 13.12 -6.68 -13.45
C GLY A 56 13.68 -7.74 -12.48
N ALA A 57 13.80 -7.41 -11.19
CA ALA A 57 14.12 -8.37 -10.13
C ALA A 57 12.98 -9.34 -9.83
#